data_AF-A0AAJ2G4Z8-F1
#
_entry.id   AF-A0AAJ2G4Z8-F1
#
_cell.length_a   1.000
_cell.length_b   1.000
_cell.length_c   1.000
_cell.angle_alpha   90.00
_cell.angle_beta   90.00
_cell.angle_gamma   90.00
#
_symmetry.space_group_name_H-M   'P 1'
#
loop_
_entity.id
_entity.type
_entity.pdbx_description
1 polymer ?
#
loop_
_entity_poly.entity_id
_entity_poly.type
_entity_poly.pdbx_seq_one_letter_code
_entity_poly.pdbx_strand_id
1 'polypeptide(L)'
;MNTGRVATFLLGPELSWLLIYGLALLLVAPNQPPTEAGNIRLESLAWYVLFGAIILSFVPLYWSQSGLGWWMLRIGIAGLIGITSVATAFCSAIDYHDSRNSGVGTLWIMLVIFGAIFLFLGMIVVSLYIKFRS
;
A
#
# COMPACT_ATOMS: atom_id res chain seq x y z
N MET A 1 -1.11 -8.36 -32.30
CA MET A 1 -1.33 -8.01 -30.87
C MET A 1 -0.08 -7.33 -30.35
N ASN A 2 -0.14 -6.02 -30.06
CA ASN A 2 1.02 -5.25 -29.59
C ASN A 2 1.40 -5.69 -28.17
N THR A 3 2.52 -6.39 -28.04
CA THR A 3 3.17 -6.79 -26.79
C THR A 3 3.33 -5.63 -25.80
N GLY A 4 3.50 -4.39 -26.30
CA GLY A 4 3.57 -3.18 -25.46
C GLY A 4 2.30 -2.85 -24.67
N ARG A 5 1.10 -3.18 -25.17
CA ARG A 5 -0.16 -2.89 -24.46
C ARG A 5 -0.40 -3.84 -23.29
N VAL A 6 -0.03 -5.12 -23.45
CA VAL A 6 -0.20 -6.14 -22.40
C VAL A 6 0.81 -5.93 -21.28
N ALA A 7 2.08 -5.62 -21.62
CA ALA A 7 3.11 -5.29 -20.62
C ALA A 7 2.73 -4.05 -19.79
N THR A 8 2.19 -3.01 -20.42
CA THR A 8 1.72 -1.80 -19.72
C THR A 8 0.51 -2.06 -18.83
N PHE A 9 -0.32 -3.05 -19.18
CA PHE A 9 -1.45 -3.47 -18.35
C PHE A 9 -1.00 -4.28 -17.12
N LEU A 10 0.00 -5.14 -17.28
CA LEU A 10 0.56 -5.96 -16.19
C LEU A 10 1.48 -5.18 -15.24
N LEU A 11 2.19 -4.16 -15.74
CA LEU A 11 3.12 -3.32 -14.95
C LEU A 11 2.43 -2.07 -14.36
N GLY A 12 1.25 -2.28 -13.76
CA GLY A 12 0.43 -1.22 -13.16
C GLY A 12 0.62 -1.03 -11.65
N PRO A 13 -0.16 -0.15 -11.00
CA PRO A 13 -0.16 -0.01 -9.54
C PRO A 13 -0.50 -1.32 -8.83
N GLU A 14 -1.29 -2.19 -9.45
CA GLU A 14 -1.67 -3.50 -8.92
C GLU A 14 -0.45 -4.37 -8.64
N LEU A 15 0.50 -4.43 -9.57
CA LEU A 15 1.74 -5.19 -9.36
C LEU A 15 2.57 -4.61 -8.22
N SER A 16 2.61 -3.28 -8.11
CA SER A 16 3.32 -2.61 -7.01
C SER A 16 2.75 -3.02 -5.66
N TRP A 17 1.41 -3.01 -5.55
CA TRP A 17 0.72 -3.46 -4.33
C TRP A 17 0.88 -4.95 -4.06
N LEU A 18 0.85 -5.81 -5.08
CA LEU A 18 1.11 -7.24 -4.93
C LEU A 18 2.52 -7.52 -4.41
N LEU A 19 3.53 -6.84 -4.95
CA LEU A 19 4.92 -6.97 -4.51
C LEU A 19 5.11 -6.47 -3.08
N ILE A 20 4.50 -5.33 -2.74
CA ILE A 20 4.52 -4.81 -1.37
C ILE A 20 3.81 -5.75 -0.41
N TYR A 21 2.66 -6.32 -0.79
CA TYR A 21 1.97 -7.28 0.04
C TYR A 21 2.83 -8.54 0.27
N GLY A 22 3.48 -9.05 -0.78
CA GLY A 22 4.47 -10.12 -0.65
C GLY A 22 5.63 -9.74 0.28
N LEU A 23 6.15 -8.52 0.18
CA LEU A 23 7.17 -8.00 1.10
C LEU A 23 6.64 -7.93 2.54
N ALA A 24 5.41 -7.45 2.75
CA ALA A 24 4.79 -7.41 4.07
C ALA A 24 4.73 -8.80 4.69
N LEU A 25 4.31 -9.82 3.92
CA LEU A 25 4.30 -11.23 4.36
C LEU A 25 5.70 -11.72 4.77
N LEU A 26 6.74 -11.38 3.99
CA LEU A 26 8.13 -11.72 4.34
C LEU A 26 8.63 -11.00 5.59
N LEU A 27 8.19 -9.76 5.82
CA LEU A 27 8.59 -8.96 6.98
C LEU A 27 7.90 -9.40 8.27
N VAL A 28 6.68 -9.94 8.19
CA VAL A 28 5.95 -10.45 9.36
C VAL A 28 6.32 -11.88 9.73
N ALA A 29 6.77 -12.69 8.76
CA ALA A 29 7.10 -14.10 8.97
C ALA A 29 8.08 -14.38 10.14
N PRO A 30 9.11 -13.55 10.41
CA PRO A 30 10.02 -13.79 11.53
C PRO A 30 9.39 -13.59 12.93
N ASN A 31 8.22 -12.96 13.03
CA ASN A 31 7.50 -12.77 14.30
C ASN A 31 6.48 -13.90 14.57
N GLN A 32 6.77 -15.12 14.10
CA GLN A 32 5.92 -16.29 14.31
C GLN A 32 6.78 -17.40 14.95
N PRO A 33 6.62 -17.66 16.27
CA PRO A 33 5.57 -17.15 17.17
C PRO A 33 5.75 -15.67 17.55
N PRO A 34 4.65 -14.95 17.89
CA PRO A 34 4.71 -13.55 18.29
C PRO A 34 5.58 -13.30 19.52
N THR A 35 6.41 -12.26 19.44
CA THR A 35 7.23 -11.78 20.56
C THR A 35 6.97 -10.30 20.80
N GLU A 36 7.14 -9.82 22.03
CA GLU A 36 6.91 -8.40 22.35
C GLU A 36 7.79 -7.46 21.51
N ALA A 37 9.08 -7.76 21.39
CA ALA A 37 10.00 -6.96 20.57
C ALA A 37 9.62 -6.99 19.08
N GLY A 38 9.18 -8.15 18.58
CA GLY A 38 8.72 -8.27 17.20
C GLY A 38 7.41 -7.52 16.95
N ASN A 39 6.46 -7.57 17.89
CA ASN A 39 5.21 -6.82 17.80
C ASN A 39 5.46 -5.30 17.69
N ILE A 40 6.25 -4.73 18.60
CA ILE A 40 6.60 -3.30 18.59
C ILE A 40 7.29 -2.91 17.28
N ARG A 41 8.19 -3.77 16.78
CA ARG A 41 8.84 -3.58 15.48
C ARG A 41 7.82 -3.58 14.34
N LEU A 42 6.87 -4.52 14.32
CA LEU A 42 5.85 -4.63 13.28
C LEU A 42 4.90 -3.43 13.28
N GLU A 43 4.52 -2.90 14.46
CA GLU A 43 3.70 -1.68 14.57
C GLU A 43 4.35 -0.49 13.85
N SER A 44 5.66 -0.31 14.05
CA SER A 44 6.42 0.75 13.39
C SER A 44 6.61 0.47 11.90
N LEU A 45 6.96 -0.76 11.55
CA LEU A 45 7.28 -1.16 10.18
C LEU A 45 6.07 -1.07 9.25
N ALA A 46 4.86 -1.34 9.77
CA ALA A 46 3.62 -1.22 9.03
C ALA A 46 3.45 0.18 8.40
N TRP A 47 3.76 1.25 9.16
CA TRP A 47 3.68 2.63 8.66
C TRP A 47 4.67 2.91 7.54
N TYR A 48 5.94 2.52 7.71
CA TYR A 48 6.96 2.74 6.70
C TYR A 48 6.66 1.99 5.40
N VAL A 49 6.22 0.73 5.50
CA VAL A 49 5.84 -0.08 4.34
C VAL A 49 4.62 0.52 3.66
N LEU A 50 3.61 0.94 4.42
CA LEU A 50 2.41 1.56 3.87
C LEU A 50 2.72 2.85 3.11
N PHE A 51 3.49 3.77 3.69
CA PHE A 51 3.86 5.02 3.01
C PHE A 51 4.72 4.78 1.78
N GLY A 52 5.68 3.85 1.86
CA GLY A 52 6.47 3.44 0.70
C GLY A 52 5.59 2.90 -0.43
N ALA A 53 4.60 2.06 -0.10
CA ALA A 53 3.66 1.47 -1.06
C ALA A 53 2.79 2.52 -1.76
N ILE A 54 2.31 3.52 -1.01
CA ILE A 54 1.53 4.62 -1.57
C ILE A 54 2.37 5.41 -2.57
N ILE A 55 3.63 5.75 -2.25
CA ILE A 55 4.53 6.43 -3.19
C ILE A 55 4.74 5.58 -4.45
N LEU A 56 5.01 4.29 -4.27
CA LEU A 56 5.23 3.35 -5.38
C LEU A 56 4.01 3.20 -6.29
N SER A 57 2.81 3.43 -5.77
CA SER A 57 1.55 3.39 -6.55
C SER A 57 1.55 4.36 -7.72
N PHE A 58 2.30 5.47 -7.63
CA PHE A 58 2.35 6.50 -8.66
C PHE A 58 3.49 6.30 -9.67
N VAL A 59 4.45 5.42 -9.38
CA VAL A 59 5.60 5.16 -10.26
C VAL A 59 5.16 4.68 -11.67
N PRO A 60 4.12 3.84 -11.83
CA PRO A 60 3.64 3.44 -13.15
C PRO A 60 3.18 4.58 -14.06
N LEU A 61 2.91 5.77 -13.52
CA LEU A 61 2.53 6.93 -14.33
C LEU A 61 3.67 7.41 -15.23
N TYR A 62 4.93 7.17 -14.88
CA TYR A 62 6.09 7.59 -15.69
C TYR A 62 6.16 6.89 -17.06
N TRP A 63 5.57 5.70 -17.17
CA TRP A 63 5.46 4.96 -18.43
C TRP A 63 4.00 4.80 -18.88
N SER A 64 3.10 5.65 -18.37
CA SER A 64 1.70 5.64 -18.79
C SER A 64 1.56 6.07 -20.25
N GLN A 65 1.01 5.18 -21.08
CA GLN A 65 0.68 5.46 -22.48
C GLN A 65 -0.80 5.74 -22.71
N SER A 66 -1.62 5.68 -21.65
CA SER A 66 -3.08 5.86 -21.70
C SER A 66 -3.52 7.06 -20.87
N GLY A 67 -4.78 7.48 -21.06
CA GLY A 67 -5.32 8.68 -20.40
C GLY A 67 -5.18 8.67 -18.88
N LEU A 68 -4.90 9.85 -18.31
CA LEU A 68 -4.67 10.08 -16.88
C LEU A 68 -5.82 9.53 -16.02
N GLY A 69 -7.07 9.74 -16.43
CA GLY A 69 -8.24 9.27 -15.67
C GLY A 69 -8.29 7.75 -15.48
N TRP A 70 -7.85 6.97 -16.47
CA TRP A 70 -7.79 5.51 -16.36
C TRP A 70 -6.75 5.07 -15.32
N TRP A 71 -5.58 5.71 -15.32
CA TRP A 71 -4.55 5.41 -14.33
C TRP A 71 -4.92 5.85 -12.92
N MET A 72 -5.58 7.00 -12.77
CA MET A 72 -6.09 7.45 -11.47
C MET A 72 -7.08 6.46 -10.88
N LEU A 73 -8.00 5.91 -11.71
CA LEU A 73 -8.94 4.88 -11.27
C LEU A 73 -8.20 3.62 -10.78
N ARG A 74 -7.22 3.14 -11.55
CA ARG A 74 -6.41 1.96 -11.18
C ARG A 74 -5.63 2.19 -9.88
N ILE A 75 -4.99 3.36 -9.73
CA ILE A 75 -4.27 3.72 -8.51
C ILE A 75 -5.22 3.76 -7.31
N GLY A 76 -6.41 4.33 -7.46
CA GLY A 76 -7.42 4.37 -6.41
C GLY A 76 -7.86 2.97 -5.98
N ILE A 77 -8.30 2.14 -6.92
CA ILE A 77 -8.82 0.78 -6.61
C ILE A 77 -7.70 -0.12 -6.06
N ALA A 78 -6.57 -0.21 -6.77
CA ALA A 78 -5.43 -1.03 -6.35
C ALA A 78 -4.87 -0.54 -5.01
N GLY A 79 -4.84 0.78 -4.82
CA GLY A 79 -4.43 1.42 -3.57
C GLY A 79 -5.29 1.02 -2.39
N LEU A 80 -6.62 1.15 -2.49
CA LEU A 80 -7.52 0.78 -1.39
C LEU A 80 -7.42 -0.71 -1.03
N ILE A 81 -7.37 -1.58 -2.04
CA ILE A 81 -7.18 -3.03 -1.83
C ILE A 81 -5.81 -3.31 -1.19
N GLY A 82 -4.76 -2.67 -1.70
CA GLY A 82 -3.40 -2.86 -1.21
C GLY A 82 -3.19 -2.34 0.21
N ILE A 83 -3.70 -1.17 0.55
CA ILE A 83 -3.67 -0.58 1.90
C ILE A 83 -4.30 -1.54 2.90
N THR A 84 -5.52 -2.01 2.61
CA THR A 84 -6.25 -2.93 3.49
C THR A 84 -5.53 -4.28 3.62
N SER A 85 -4.97 -4.79 2.53
CA SER A 85 -4.20 -6.06 2.54
C SER A 85 -2.92 -5.96 3.36
N VAL A 86 -2.12 -4.89 3.17
CA VAL A 86 -0.88 -4.67 3.92
C VAL A 86 -1.17 -4.43 5.40
N ALA A 87 -2.16 -3.59 5.73
CA ALA A 87 -2.57 -3.37 7.11
C ALA A 87 -3.00 -4.69 7.78
N THR A 88 -3.76 -5.52 7.06
CA THR A 88 -4.19 -6.83 7.57
C THR A 88 -3.01 -7.77 7.79
N ALA A 89 -2.06 -7.87 6.87
CA ALA A 89 -0.87 -8.71 7.01
C ALA A 89 -0.09 -8.37 8.28
N PHE A 90 0.21 -7.08 8.50
CA PHE A 90 0.92 -6.63 9.70
C PHE A 90 0.12 -6.87 10.98
N CYS A 91 -1.13 -6.41 11.03
CA CYS A 91 -1.93 -6.49 12.25
C CYS A 91 -2.29 -7.94 12.63
N SER A 92 -2.47 -8.84 11.66
CA SER A 92 -2.72 -10.27 11.95
C SER A 92 -1.52 -11.00 12.55
N ALA A 93 -0.31 -10.45 12.40
CA ALA A 93 0.93 -11.03 12.91
C ALA A 93 1.38 -10.44 14.25
N ILE A 94 0.59 -9.53 14.84
CA ILE A 94 0.83 -8.90 16.13
C ILE A 94 -0.12 -9.54 17.15
N ASP A 95 0.45 -10.13 18.20
CA ASP A 95 -0.33 -10.61 19.35
C ASP A 95 0.48 -10.47 20.65
N TYR A 96 -0.02 -9.65 21.57
CA TYR A 96 0.62 -9.42 22.88
C TYR A 96 0.12 -10.36 23.98
N HIS A 97 -0.94 -11.14 23.72
CA HIS A 97 -1.60 -12.01 24.71
C HIS A 97 -2.06 -11.27 25.99
N ASP A 98 -2.29 -9.95 25.89
CA ASP A 98 -2.72 -9.09 27.00
C ASP A 98 -3.63 -7.94 26.54
N SER A 99 -3.89 -6.97 27.43
CA SER A 99 -4.78 -5.83 27.16
C SER A 99 -4.34 -4.94 25.99
N ARG A 100 -3.05 -4.95 25.59
CA ARG A 100 -2.53 -4.17 24.46
C ARG A 100 -3.08 -4.64 23.12
N ASN A 101 -3.60 -5.87 23.03
CA ASN A 101 -4.18 -6.39 21.80
C ASN A 101 -5.39 -5.55 21.33
N SER A 102 -6.06 -4.84 22.25
CA SER A 102 -7.11 -3.86 21.90
C SER A 102 -6.60 -2.73 20.98
N GLY A 103 -5.32 -2.37 21.10
CA GLY A 103 -4.67 -1.35 20.26
C GLY A 103 -4.35 -1.82 18.84
N VAL A 104 -4.26 -3.13 18.58
CA VAL A 104 -3.96 -3.67 17.24
C VAL A 104 -5.11 -3.38 16.26
N GLY A 105 -6.36 -3.46 16.74
CA GLY A 105 -7.53 -3.05 15.96
C GLY A 105 -7.52 -1.56 15.63
N THR A 106 -7.14 -0.72 16.61
CA THR A 106 -6.96 0.73 16.38
C THR A 106 -5.87 1.02 15.37
N LEU A 107 -4.73 0.32 15.45
CA LEU A 107 -3.64 0.45 14.47
C LEU A 107 -4.12 0.12 13.06
N TRP A 108 -4.87 -0.98 12.88
CA TRP A 108 -5.43 -1.33 11.58
C TRP A 108 -6.33 -0.22 11.02
N ILE A 109 -7.24 0.32 11.85
CA ILE A 109 -8.13 1.42 11.47
C ILE A 109 -7.32 2.65 11.06
N MET A 110 -6.29 3.01 11.85
CA MET A 110 -5.42 4.13 11.56
C MET A 110 -4.66 3.92 10.23
N LEU A 111 -4.05 2.76 10.01
CA LEU A 111 -3.35 2.44 8.76
C LEU A 111 -4.27 2.57 7.54
N VAL A 112 -5.51 2.06 7.63
CA VAL A 112 -6.47 2.14 6.53
C VAL A 112 -6.94 3.57 6.28
N ILE A 113 -7.35 4.30 7.32
CA ILE A 113 -7.87 5.67 7.18
C ILE A 113 -6.77 6.60 6.68
N PHE A 114 -5.61 6.62 7.35
CA PHE A 114 -4.52 7.50 6.93
C PHE A 114 -3.94 7.07 5.58
N GLY A 115 -3.82 5.76 5.32
CA GLY A 115 -3.39 5.26 4.01
C GLY A 115 -4.30 5.74 2.89
N ALA A 116 -5.62 5.67 3.06
CA ALA A 116 -6.58 6.16 2.08
C ALA A 116 -6.48 7.67 1.88
N ILE A 117 -6.38 8.45 2.98
CA ILE A 117 -6.19 9.90 2.92
C ILE A 117 -4.94 10.25 2.11
N PHE A 118 -3.79 9.63 2.43
CA PHE A 118 -2.54 9.92 1.73
C PHE A 118 -2.56 9.48 0.27
N LEU A 119 -3.22 8.36 -0.06
CA LEU A 119 -3.44 7.95 -1.44
C LEU A 119 -4.22 9.01 -2.21
N PHE A 120 -5.36 9.47 -1.68
CA PHE A 120 -6.17 10.49 -2.35
C PHE A 120 -5.46 11.85 -2.45
N LEU A 121 -4.73 12.26 -1.42
CA LEU A 121 -3.88 13.45 -1.48
C LEU A 121 -2.83 13.33 -2.59
N GLY A 122 -2.16 12.17 -2.69
CA GLY A 122 -1.22 11.89 -3.78
C GLY A 122 -1.88 11.97 -5.15
N MET A 123 -3.08 11.41 -5.31
CA MET A 123 -3.85 11.49 -6.56
C MET A 123 -4.20 12.93 -6.93
N ILE A 124 -4.61 13.76 -5.97
CA ILE A 124 -4.90 15.18 -6.20
C ILE A 124 -3.63 15.92 -6.63
N VAL A 125 -2.53 15.75 -5.90
CA VAL A 125 -1.23 16.41 -6.19
C VAL A 125 -0.75 16.06 -7.59
N VAL A 126 -0.76 14.78 -7.95
CA VAL A 126 -0.33 14.30 -9.27
C VAL A 126 -1.24 14.83 -10.38
N SER A 127 -2.56 14.82 -10.15
CA SER A 127 -3.52 15.32 -11.13
C SER A 127 -3.33 16.83 -11.40
N LEU A 128 -3.11 17.62 -10.34
CA LEU A 128 -2.81 19.03 -10.46
C LEU A 128 -1.47 19.27 -11.15
N TYR A 129 -0.42 18.54 -10.75
CA TYR A 129 0.91 18.65 -11.36
C TYR A 129 0.87 18.42 -12.87
N ILE A 130 0.18 17.36 -13.32
CA ILE A 130 0.06 17.06 -14.75
C ILE A 130 -0.80 18.12 -15.46
N LYS A 131 -1.89 18.59 -14.83
CA LYS A 131 -2.74 19.63 -15.39
C LYS A 131 -2.01 20.95 -15.61
N PHE A 132 -1.13 21.36 -14.68
CA PHE A 132 -0.37 22.62 -14.80
C PHE A 132 0.86 22.50 -15.71
N ARG A 133 1.30 21.28 -16.02
CA ARG A 133 2.42 21.02 -16.95
C ARG A 133 1.97 20.87 -18.40
N SER A 134 0.70 20.54 -18.63
CA SER A 134 0.06 20.48 -19.96
C SER A 134 -0.38 21.85 -20.44
#